data_AF-A0A7W0K6D7-F1
#
_entry.id   AF-A0A7W0K6D7-F1
#
_cell.length_a   1.000
_cell.length_b   1.000
_cell.length_c   1.000
_cell.angle_alpha   90.00
_cell.angle_beta   90.00
_cell.angle_gamma   90.00
#
_symmetry.space_group_name_H-M   'P 1'
#
loop_
_entity.id
_entity.type
_entity.pdbx_description
1 polymer ?
#
loop_
_entity_poly.entity_id
_entity_poly.type
_entity_poly.pdbx_seq_one_letter_code
_entity_poly.pdbx_strand_id
1 'polypeptide(L)'
;VSGVEGYVESAASGLIAGRNAAALAQHRPLSTPPRTTAIGALAYYVSHAERGNYQPSNITHGIMAPLQDPPRDKAKKKALIAERALADLAAWQSDSSSSQDQRPRHTRQAQNVTTAW
;
A
#
# COMPACT_ATOMS: atom_id res chain seq x y z
N VAL A 1 4.04 -5.07 -19.10
CA VAL A 1 4.14 -3.66 -18.64
C VAL A 1 2.74 -3.10 -18.58
N SER A 2 2.24 -2.83 -17.37
CA SER A 2 0.89 -2.30 -17.11
C SER A 2 0.79 -0.88 -17.64
N GLY A 3 -0.16 -0.60 -18.52
CA GLY A 3 -0.36 0.72 -19.16
C GLY A 3 -0.75 1.82 -18.18
N VAL A 4 0.24 2.34 -17.46
CA VAL A 4 0.16 3.56 -16.64
C VAL A 4 1.23 4.52 -17.13
N GLU A 5 0.84 5.74 -17.48
CA GLU A 5 1.66 6.72 -18.20
C GLU A 5 2.71 7.43 -17.31
N GLY A 6 2.72 7.16 -16.00
CA GLY A 6 3.59 7.82 -15.05
C GLY A 6 4.48 6.87 -14.24
N TYR A 7 5.70 7.35 -13.96
CA TYR A 7 6.70 6.66 -13.13
C TYR A 7 6.19 6.39 -11.70
N VAL A 8 5.32 7.25 -11.19
CA VAL A 8 4.76 7.16 -9.84
C VAL A 8 3.80 5.98 -9.73
N GLU A 9 2.96 5.77 -10.74
CA GLU A 9 2.01 4.67 -10.87
C GLU A 9 2.74 3.33 -10.99
N SER A 10 3.79 3.29 -11.82
CA SER A 10 4.63 2.10 -11.99
C SER A 10 5.38 1.74 -10.69
N ALA A 11 5.95 2.73 -10.01
CA ALA A 11 6.61 2.53 -8.71
C ALA A 11 5.60 2.07 -7.63
N ALA A 12 4.42 2.68 -7.58
CA ALA A 12 3.38 2.35 -6.61
C ALA A 12 2.84 0.92 -6.80
N SER A 13 2.56 0.52 -8.04
CA SER A 13 2.11 -0.84 -8.36
C SER A 13 3.19 -1.88 -8.08
N GLY A 14 4.46 -1.59 -8.43
CA GLY A 14 5.61 -2.45 -8.10
C GLY A 14 5.81 -2.62 -6.58
N LEU A 15 5.67 -1.54 -5.81
CA LEU A 15 5.77 -1.59 -4.35
C LEU A 15 4.68 -2.49 -3.72
N ILE A 16 3.43 -2.35 -4.16
CA ILE A 16 2.33 -3.21 -3.68
C ILE A 16 2.57 -4.67 -4.07
N ALA A 17 2.95 -4.91 -5.33
CA ALA A 17 3.20 -6.26 -5.83
C ALA A 17 4.33 -6.94 -5.04
N GLY A 18 5.44 -6.24 -4.80
CA GLY A 18 6.56 -6.75 -4.01
C GLY A 18 6.18 -7.07 -2.56
N ARG A 19 5.43 -6.17 -1.89
CA ARG A 19 4.94 -6.39 -0.52
C ARG A 19 4.02 -7.60 -0.44
N ASN A 20 3.10 -7.74 -1.39
CA ASN A 20 2.16 -8.87 -1.45
C ASN A 20 2.85 -10.18 -1.84
N ALA A 21 3.85 -10.15 -2.73
CA ALA A 21 4.67 -11.32 -3.04
C ALA A 21 5.44 -11.81 -1.80
N ALA A 22 6.02 -10.88 -1.02
CA ALA A 22 6.68 -11.22 0.24
C ALA A 22 5.70 -11.78 1.28
N ALA A 23 4.47 -11.26 1.34
CA ALA A 23 3.41 -11.79 2.20
C ALA A 23 3.00 -13.21 1.80
N LEU A 24 2.81 -13.48 0.49
CA LEU A 24 2.49 -14.80 -0.03
C LEU A 24 3.58 -15.83 0.28
N ALA A 25 4.85 -15.45 0.09
CA ALA A 25 5.99 -16.31 0.44
C ALA A 25 6.06 -16.65 1.94
N GLN A 26 5.41 -15.84 2.78
CA GLN A 26 5.32 -16.03 4.23
C GLN A 26 3.96 -16.56 4.68
N HIS A 27 3.08 -16.98 3.76
CA HIS A 27 1.70 -17.42 4.05
C HIS A 27 0.88 -16.40 4.85
N ARG A 28 1.13 -15.11 4.65
CA ARG A 28 0.42 -14.01 5.28
C ARG A 28 -0.70 -13.49 4.38
N PRO A 29 -1.76 -12.89 4.96
CA PRO A 29 -2.80 -12.25 4.16
C PRO A 29 -2.24 -11.11 3.32
N LEU A 30 -2.79 -10.97 2.11
CA LEU A 30 -2.51 -9.84 1.23
C LEU A 30 -3.11 -8.57 1.82
N SER A 31 -2.44 -7.43 1.64
CA SER A 31 -2.93 -6.14 2.12
C SER A 31 -2.77 -5.08 1.05
N THR A 32 -3.82 -4.28 0.85
CA THR A 32 -3.86 -3.19 -0.12
C THR A 32 -4.09 -1.87 0.59
N PRO A 33 -3.47 -0.77 0.14
CA PRO A 33 -3.65 0.53 0.75
C PRO A 33 -5.10 1.02 0.56
N PRO A 34 -5.63 1.80 1.51
CA PRO A 34 -7.01 2.27 1.45
C PRO A 34 -7.26 3.20 0.26
N ARG A 35 -8.50 3.20 -0.24
CA ARG A 35 -8.98 4.02 -1.39
C ARG A 35 -8.86 5.53 -1.18
N THR A 36 -8.68 5.97 0.05
CA THR A 36 -8.46 7.37 0.42
C THR A 36 -7.07 7.85 0.06
N THR A 37 -6.12 6.94 -0.15
CA THR A 37 -4.74 7.22 -0.58
C THR A 37 -4.63 7.28 -2.10
N ALA A 38 -3.63 8.01 -2.61
CA ALA A 38 -3.38 8.08 -4.05
C ALA A 38 -3.13 6.68 -4.67
N ILE A 39 -2.39 5.83 -3.97
CA ILE A 39 -2.05 4.48 -4.44
C ILE A 39 -3.28 3.57 -4.43
N GLY A 40 -4.09 3.59 -3.36
CA GLY A 40 -5.30 2.77 -3.27
C GLY A 40 -6.39 3.24 -4.23
N ALA A 41 -6.52 4.56 -4.45
CA ALA A 41 -7.41 5.12 -5.45
C ALA A 41 -7.01 4.70 -6.87
N LEU A 42 -5.71 4.74 -7.19
CA LEU A 42 -5.18 4.30 -8.48
C LEU A 42 -5.42 2.80 -8.69
N ALA A 43 -5.12 1.95 -7.71
CA ALA A 43 -5.34 0.51 -7.81
C ALA A 43 -6.82 0.18 -8.05
N TYR A 44 -7.72 0.90 -7.40
CA TYR A 44 -9.16 0.79 -7.64
C TYR A 44 -9.52 1.25 -9.06
N TYR A 45 -9.00 2.39 -9.50
CA TYR A 45 -9.30 2.95 -10.83
C TYR A 45 -8.82 2.03 -11.95
N VAL A 46 -7.60 1.49 -11.87
CA VAL A 46 -7.07 0.54 -12.87
C VAL A 46 -7.87 -0.77 -12.90
N SER A 47 -8.36 -1.25 -11.76
CA SER A 47 -9.15 -2.49 -11.68
C SER A 47 -10.61 -2.32 -12.09
N HIS A 48 -11.16 -1.10 -12.02
CA HIS A 48 -12.57 -0.81 -12.31
C HIS A 48 -12.79 0.05 -13.56
N ALA A 49 -11.72 0.47 -14.24
CA ALA A 49 -11.81 1.20 -15.49
C ALA A 49 -12.49 0.35 -16.58
N GLU A 50 -13.56 0.89 -17.18
CA GLU A 50 -14.20 0.28 -18.34
C GLU A 50 -13.22 0.25 -19.53
N ARG A 51 -13.06 -0.93 -20.13
CA ARG A 51 -12.16 -1.19 -21.26
C ARG A 51 -12.39 -0.28 -22.49
N GLY A 52 -13.54 0.37 -22.61
CA GLY A 52 -13.94 1.15 -23.79
C GLY A 52 -13.48 2.62 -23.81
N ASN A 53 -13.05 3.20 -22.67
CA ASN A 53 -12.76 4.63 -22.59
C ASN A 53 -11.57 4.96 -21.66
N TYR A 54 -10.61 4.03 -21.56
CA TYR A 54 -9.41 4.21 -20.74
C TYR A 54 -8.47 5.25 -21.38
N GLN A 55 -8.69 6.51 -21.03
CA GLN A 55 -7.72 7.57 -21.26
C GLN A 55 -6.66 7.44 -20.16
N PRO A 56 -5.39 7.16 -20.49
CA PRO A 56 -4.32 7.24 -19.50
C PRO A 56 -4.34 8.66 -18.91
N SER A 57 -4.45 8.74 -17.59
CA SER A 57 -4.57 10.00 -16.88
C SER A 57 -3.67 9.94 -15.66
N ASN A 58 -2.79 10.92 -15.53
CA ASN A 58 -1.93 11.09 -14.36
C ASN A 58 -2.76 11.10 -13.07
N ILE A 59 -2.21 10.59 -11.96
CA ILE A 59 -2.83 10.70 -10.63
C ILE A 59 -3.23 12.16 -10.36
N THR A 60 -4.53 12.42 -10.23
CA THR A 60 -5.07 13.71 -9.80
C THR A 60 -5.75 13.59 -8.44
N HIS A 61 -5.88 14.69 -7.70
CA HIS A 61 -6.69 14.68 -6.45
C HIS A 61 -8.16 14.29 -6.67
N GLY A 62 -8.63 14.24 -7.92
CA GLY A 62 -10.00 13.88 -8.28
C GLY A 62 -10.31 12.39 -8.15
N ILE A 63 -9.31 11.50 -8.15
CA ILE A 63 -9.54 10.05 -7.98
C ILE A 63 -9.64 9.63 -6.51
N MET A 64 -9.18 10.47 -5.58
CA MET A 64 -9.23 10.19 -4.14
C MET A 64 -10.63 10.49 -3.59
N ALA A 65 -11.07 9.70 -2.60
CA ALA A 65 -12.40 9.84 -2.00
C ALA A 65 -12.67 11.30 -1.54
N PRO A 66 -13.87 11.86 -1.77
CA PRO A 66 -14.18 13.23 -1.35
C PRO A 66 -14.13 13.40 0.17
N LEU A 67 -13.95 14.63 0.64
CA LEU A 67 -14.15 15.00 2.05
C LEU A 67 -15.65 15.14 2.33
N GLN A 68 -16.09 14.78 3.54
CA GLN A 68 -17.50 14.92 3.95
C GLN A 68 -17.94 16.40 3.97
N ASP A 69 -17.09 17.29 4.48
CA ASP A 69 -17.30 18.74 4.46
C ASP A 69 -16.12 19.46 3.76
N PRO A 70 -16.18 19.63 2.42
CA PRO A 70 -15.08 20.23 1.68
C PRO A 70 -15.11 21.76 1.79
N PRO A 71 -13.97 22.41 2.11
CA PRO A 71 -13.90 23.87 2.08
C PRO A 71 -14.11 24.39 0.65
N ARG A 72 -14.68 25.60 0.54
CA ARG A 72 -14.86 26.31 -0.75
C ARG A 72 -13.53 26.61 -1.44
N ASP A 73 -12.48 26.83 -0.64
CA ASP A 73 -11.13 27.04 -1.15
C ASP A 73 -10.55 25.74 -1.74
N LYS A 74 -10.24 25.78 -3.04
CA LYS A 74 -9.70 24.65 -3.79
C LYS A 74 -8.33 24.20 -3.29
N ALA A 75 -7.46 25.12 -2.87
CA ALA A 75 -6.13 24.80 -2.34
C ALA A 75 -6.25 24.14 -0.98
N LYS A 76 -7.09 24.70 -0.09
CA LYS A 76 -7.36 24.11 1.23
C LYS A 76 -7.99 22.72 1.11
N LYS A 77 -8.90 22.52 0.16
CA LYS A 77 -9.50 21.22 -0.13
C LYS A 77 -8.44 20.19 -0.53
N LYS A 78 -7.53 20.54 -1.44
CA LYS A 78 -6.44 19.63 -1.88
C LYS A 78 -5.49 19.27 -0.73
N ALA A 79 -5.15 20.24 0.12
CA ALA A 79 -4.29 20.02 1.29
C ALA A 79 -4.93 19.04 2.28
N LEU A 80 -6.21 19.24 2.63
CA LEU A 80 -6.93 18.34 3.54
C LEU A 80 -7.09 16.91 2.98
N ILE A 81 -7.31 16.79 1.66
CA ILE A 81 -7.31 15.47 1.00
C ILE A 81 -5.94 14.81 1.12
N ALA A 82 -4.85 15.55 0.91
CA ALA A 82 -3.50 15.03 1.04
C ALA A 82 -3.16 14.63 2.48
N GLU A 83 -3.55 15.45 3.46
CA GLU A 83 -3.34 15.18 4.89
C GLU A 83 -4.03 13.89 5.32
N ARG A 84 -5.33 13.74 5.00
CA ARG A 84 -6.07 12.49 5.25
C ARG A 84 -5.43 11.30 4.55
N ALA A 85 -5.03 11.45 3.29
CA ALA A 85 -4.39 10.38 2.53
C ALA A 85 -3.05 9.94 3.17
N LEU A 86 -2.24 10.88 3.66
CA LEU A 86 -0.98 10.56 4.34
C LEU A 86 -1.22 9.88 5.68
N ALA A 87 -2.21 10.33 6.46
CA ALA A 87 -2.60 9.71 7.73
C ALA A 87 -3.06 8.25 7.52
N ASP A 88 -3.94 8.01 6.55
CA ASP A 88 -4.43 6.66 6.24
C ASP A 88 -3.32 5.75 5.72
N LEU A 89 -2.38 6.30 4.93
CA LEU A 89 -1.23 5.55 4.45
C LEU A 89 -0.29 5.16 5.59
N ALA A 90 -0.03 6.06 6.54
CA ALA A 90 0.80 5.79 7.71
C ALA A 90 0.16 4.74 8.63
N ALA A 91 -1.16 4.82 8.84
CA ALA A 91 -1.90 3.81 9.59
C ALA A 91 -1.80 2.43 8.93
N TRP A 92 -2.00 2.34 7.62
CA TRP A 92 -1.86 1.09 6.86
C TRP A 92 -0.45 0.49 6.92
N GLN A 93 0.59 1.35 6.87
CA GLN A 93 1.98 0.90 7.01
C GLN A 93 2.25 0.31 8.40
N SER A 94 1.71 0.94 9.45
CA SER A 94 1.89 0.53 10.85
C SER A 94 1.13 -0.75 11.19
N ASP A 95 -0.08 -0.93 10.65
CA ASP A 95 -0.88 -2.15 10.85
C ASP A 95 -0.22 -3.40 10.23
N SER A 96 0.61 -3.19 9.20
CA SER A 96 1.36 -4.28 8.59
C SER A 96 2.70 -4.57 9.27
N SER A 97 3.29 -3.62 9.99
CA SER A 97 4.54 -3.83 10.73
C SER A 97 4.31 -4.51 12.08
N SER A 98 3.16 -4.29 12.73
CA SER A 98 2.75 -5.01 13.96
C SER A 98 2.61 -6.52 13.74
N SER A 99 2.27 -6.95 12.52
CA SER A 99 2.25 -8.36 12.12
C SER A 99 3.65 -8.94 11.86
N GLN A 100 4.70 -8.12 11.70
CA GLN A 100 6.06 -8.58 11.40
C GLN A 100 6.87 -9.05 12.62
N ASP A 101 6.47 -8.68 13.84
CA ASP A 101 7.27 -8.87 15.07
C ASP A 101 6.82 -10.03 15.97
N GLN A 102 6.23 -11.08 15.39
CA GLN A 102 6.00 -12.35 16.09
C GLN A 102 6.79 -13.46 15.40
N ARG A 103 8.12 -13.46 15.58
CA ARG A 103 8.93 -14.66 15.32
C ARG A 103 9.19 -15.37 16.65
N PRO A 104 8.85 -16.65 16.81
CA PRO A 104 9.41 -17.43 17.90
C PRO A 104 10.93 -17.46 17.67
N ARG A 105 11.69 -16.94 18.64
CA ARG A 105 13.14 -17.11 18.66
C ARG A 105 13.37 -18.61 18.72
N HIS A 106 13.79 -19.22 17.61
CA HIS A 106 14.37 -20.55 17.65
C HIS A 106 15.63 -20.44 18.50
N THR A 107 15.48 -20.72 19.78
CA THR A 107 16.58 -20.98 20.70
C THR A 107 17.32 -22.17 20.11
N ARG A 108 18.41 -21.92 19.38
CA ARG A 108 19.41 -22.94 19.09
C ARG A 108 20.03 -23.31 20.43
N GLN A 109 19.39 -24.25 21.12
CA GLN A 109 20.02 -24.99 22.19
C GLN A 109 21.02 -25.92 21.51
N ALA A 110 22.23 -25.41 21.32
CA ALA A 110 23.37 -26.24 20.94
C ALA A 110 23.61 -27.19 22.12
N GLN A 111 23.16 -28.44 21.95
CA GLN A 111 23.52 -29.52 22.85
C GLN A 111 25.01 -29.79 22.64
N ASN A 112 25.81 -29.38 23.63
CA ASN A 112 27.22 -29.74 23.73
C ASN A 112 27.30 -31.25 23.95
N VAL A 113 27.58 -32.00 22.89
CA VAL A 113 28.01 -33.40 23.01
C VAL A 113 29.50 -33.35 23.36
N THR A 114 29.80 -33.24 24.65
CA THR A 114 31.15 -33.37 25.17
C THR A 114 31.55 -34.83 25.12
N THR A 115 32.43 -35.14 24.19
CA THR A 115 33.33 -36.30 24.19
C THR A 115 34.17 -36.32 25.46
N ALA A 116 34.08 -37.39 26.25
CA ALA A 116 35.10 -37.77 27.23
C ALA A 116 34.96 -39.27 27.56
N TRP A 117 35.88 -40.05 26.97
CA TRP A 117 36.39 -41.39 27.32
C TRP A 117 35.41 -42.56 27.49
#